data_AF-A0A961R921-F1
#
_entry.id   AF-A0A961R921-F1
#
_cell.length_a   1.000
_cell.length_b   1.000
_cell.length_c   1.000
_cell.angle_alpha   90.00
_cell.angle_beta   90.00
_cell.angle_gamma   90.00
#
_symmetry.space_group_name_H-M   'P 1'
#
loop_
_entity.id
_entity.type
_entity.pdbx_description
1 polymer ?
#
loop_
_entity_poly.entity_id
_entity_poly.type
_entity_poly.pdbx_seq_one_letter_code
_entity_poly.pdbx_strand_id
1 'polypeptide(L)'
;AQGAAMAIEDAGVLARAMREANGDPAVALPRWEAERKPRVARVVKRGAFNHFTWHARGPVALARDAVLWLRKPERLMADFDWLYGWDAET
;
A
#
# COMPACT_ATOMS: atom_id res chain seq x y z
N ALA A 1 10.42 4.15 4.92
CA ALA A 1 10.35 5.46 4.25
C ALA A 1 9.27 5.44 3.15
N GLN A 2 7.97 5.50 3.51
CA GLN A 2 6.86 5.44 2.53
C GLN A 2 5.97 6.70 2.50
N GLY A 3 6.13 7.62 3.46
CA GLY A 3 5.32 8.85 3.51
C GLY A 3 5.57 9.80 2.33
N ALA A 4 6.83 9.99 1.94
CA ALA A 4 7.20 10.84 0.81
C ALA A 4 6.64 10.34 -0.52
N ALA A 5 6.69 9.02 -0.76
CA ALA A 5 6.09 8.41 -1.95
C ALA A 5 4.56 8.61 -1.98
N MET A 6 3.87 8.44 -0.84
CA MET A 6 2.42 8.67 -0.76
C MET A 6 2.04 10.12 -1.06
N ALA A 7 2.85 11.09 -0.64
CA ALA A 7 2.61 12.51 -0.91
C ALA A 7 2.74 12.84 -2.41
N ILE A 8 3.72 12.24 -3.10
CA ILE A 8 3.87 12.39 -4.56
C ILE A 8 2.68 11.76 -5.29
N GLU A 9 2.28 10.55 -4.88
CA GLU A 9 1.08 9.91 -5.42
C GLU A 9 -0.15 10.83 -5.19
N ASP A 10 -0.26 11.47 -4.00
CA ASP A 10 -1.44 12.29 -3.63
C ASP A 10 -1.54 13.52 -4.53
N ALA A 11 -0.42 14.18 -4.79
CA ALA A 11 -0.34 15.34 -5.66
C ALA A 11 -0.77 14.97 -7.10
N GLY A 12 -0.34 13.81 -7.62
CA GLY A 12 -0.73 13.35 -8.95
C GLY A 12 -2.23 13.08 -9.08
N VAL A 13 -2.81 12.35 -8.11
CA VAL A 13 -4.26 12.04 -8.11
C VAL A 13 -5.09 13.31 -7.93
N LEU A 14 -4.66 14.24 -7.07
CA LEU A 14 -5.37 15.50 -6.86
C LEU A 14 -5.35 16.37 -8.11
N ALA A 15 -4.20 16.49 -8.79
CA ALA A 15 -4.09 17.23 -10.04
C ALA A 15 -5.02 16.65 -11.12
N ARG A 16 -5.13 15.32 -11.21
CA ARG A 16 -6.09 14.67 -12.12
C ARG A 16 -7.54 14.97 -11.76
N ALA A 17 -7.93 14.80 -10.50
CA ALA A 17 -9.28 15.07 -10.04
C ALA A 17 -9.69 16.54 -10.28
N MET A 18 -8.77 17.48 -10.07
CA MET A 18 -8.99 18.91 -10.36
C MET A 18 -9.22 19.18 -11.84
N ARG A 19 -8.45 18.55 -12.75
CA ARG A 19 -8.68 18.69 -14.20
C ARG A 19 -10.04 18.13 -14.61
N GLU A 20 -10.40 16.95 -14.11
CA GLU A 20 -11.68 16.29 -14.42
C GLU A 20 -12.90 17.06 -13.87
N ALA A 21 -12.70 17.80 -12.78
CA ALA A 21 -13.70 18.70 -12.20
C ALA A 21 -13.67 20.11 -12.80
N ASN A 22 -12.91 20.34 -13.87
CA ASN A 22 -12.74 21.65 -14.50
C ASN A 22 -12.32 22.76 -13.51
N GLY A 23 -11.49 22.38 -12.53
CA GLY A 23 -10.98 23.25 -11.48
C GLY A 23 -11.89 23.40 -10.26
N ASP A 24 -13.07 22.77 -10.20
CA ASP A 24 -13.98 22.86 -9.05
C ASP A 24 -13.55 21.94 -7.88
N PRO A 25 -13.09 22.49 -6.74
CA PRO A 25 -12.68 21.70 -5.60
C PRO A 25 -13.83 20.93 -4.94
N ALA A 26 -15.07 21.46 -5.00
CA ALA A 26 -16.23 20.82 -4.38
C ALA A 26 -16.57 19.49 -5.05
N VAL A 27 -16.23 19.35 -6.33
CA VAL A 27 -16.39 18.12 -7.11
C VAL A 27 -15.12 17.27 -7.07
N ALA A 28 -13.93 17.88 -7.12
CA ALA A 28 -12.66 17.18 -7.16
C ALA A 28 -12.30 16.47 -5.84
N LEU A 29 -12.45 17.15 -4.70
CA LEU A 29 -11.98 16.65 -3.40
C LEU A 29 -12.70 15.36 -2.96
N PRO A 30 -14.02 15.21 -3.08
CA PRO A 30 -14.69 13.96 -2.73
C PRO A 30 -14.22 12.77 -3.58
N ARG A 31 -13.95 13.00 -4.87
CA ARG A 31 -13.46 11.96 -5.80
C ARG A 31 -12.03 11.55 -5.45
N TRP A 32 -11.15 12.54 -5.26
CA TRP A 32 -9.78 12.32 -4.79
C TRP A 32 -9.76 11.55 -3.47
N GLU A 33 -10.57 11.96 -2.49
CA GLU A 33 -10.63 11.31 -1.18
C GLU A 33 -11.10 9.85 -1.28
N ALA A 34 -12.15 9.59 -2.07
CA ALA A 34 -12.68 8.24 -2.27
C ALA A 34 -11.64 7.28 -2.86
N GLU A 35 -10.79 7.77 -3.75
CA GLU A 35 -9.71 6.99 -4.37
C GLU A 35 -8.52 6.79 -3.43
N ARG A 36 -8.18 7.81 -2.64
CA ARG A 36 -6.99 7.84 -1.80
C ARG A 36 -7.15 7.15 -0.45
N LYS A 37 -8.31 7.27 0.21
CA LYS A 37 -8.56 6.66 1.53
C LYS A 37 -8.24 5.16 1.58
N PRO A 38 -8.72 4.32 0.64
CA PRO A 38 -8.43 2.88 0.65
C PRO A 38 -6.94 2.56 0.42
N ARG A 39 -6.25 3.36 -0.39
CA ARG A 39 -4.82 3.21 -0.68
C ARG A 39 -3.96 3.53 0.55
N VAL A 40 -4.19 4.68 1.17
CA VAL A 40 -3.47 5.13 2.37
C VAL A 40 -3.72 4.15 3.53
N ALA A 41 -4.96 3.68 3.73
CA ALA A 41 -5.27 2.69 4.75
C ALA A 41 -4.47 1.39 4.58
N ARG A 42 -4.29 0.90 3.34
CA ARG A 42 -3.48 -0.28 3.05
C ARG A 42 -1.99 -0.06 3.37
N VAL A 43 -1.46 1.12 3.03
CA VAL A 43 -0.06 1.47 3.34
C VAL A 43 0.16 1.57 4.84
N VAL A 44 -0.73 2.24 5.57
CA VAL A 44 -0.67 2.36 7.02
C VAL A 44 -0.76 0.98 7.68
N LYS A 45 -1.68 0.12 7.24
CA LYS A 45 -1.80 -1.26 7.75
C LYS A 45 -0.52 -2.07 7.51
N ARG A 46 0.12 -1.92 6.36
CA ARG A 46 1.39 -2.59 6.05
C ARG A 46 2.56 -2.00 6.84
N GLY A 47 2.59 -0.69 7.05
CA GLY A 47 3.56 -0.02 7.93
C GLY A 47 3.42 -0.47 9.39
N ALA A 48 2.19 -0.59 9.90
CA ALA A 48 1.91 -1.09 11.23
C ALA A 48 2.32 -2.57 11.39
N PHE A 49 2.04 -3.41 10.39
CA PHE A 49 2.52 -4.79 10.36
C PHE A 49 4.05 -4.87 10.35
N ASN A 50 4.71 -4.03 9.56
CA ASN A 50 6.17 -3.96 9.48
C ASN A 50 6.82 -3.42 10.76
N HIS A 51 6.12 -2.55 11.49
CA HIS A 51 6.54 -2.06 12.81
C HIS A 51 6.34 -3.11 13.91
N PHE A 52 5.26 -3.89 13.83
CA PHE A 52 4.98 -5.02 14.74
C PHE A 52 6.01 -6.15 14.56
N THR A 53 6.37 -6.49 13.32
CA THR A 53 7.41 -7.51 13.06
C THR A 53 8.81 -7.06 13.50
N TRP A 54 9.10 -5.75 13.53
CA TRP A 54 10.39 -5.23 13.99
C TRP A 54 10.53 -5.18 15.52
N HIS A 55 9.42 -5.21 16.26
CA HIS A 55 9.40 -5.24 17.74
C HIS A 55 9.03 -6.62 18.33
N ALA A 56 8.80 -7.63 17.49
CA ALA A 56 8.54 -8.99 17.95
C ALA A 56 9.80 -9.61 18.58
N ARG A 57 9.92 -9.54 19.91
CA ARG A 57 10.84 -10.36 20.71
C ARG A 57 10.09 -11.53 21.34
N GLY A 58 10.73 -12.69 21.40
CA GLY A 58 10.15 -13.90 21.98
C GLY A 58 9.23 -14.68 21.00
N PRO A 59 8.20 -15.39 21.49
CA PRO A 59 7.53 -16.51 20.79
C PRO A 59 6.91 -16.18 19.40
N VAL A 60 6.69 -14.90 19.08
CA VAL A 60 6.23 -14.45 17.76
C VAL A 60 7.30 -14.63 16.67
N ALA A 61 8.59 -14.50 17.01
CA ALA A 61 9.69 -14.79 16.08
C ALA A 61 9.75 -16.29 15.73
N LEU A 62 9.50 -17.17 16.71
CA LEU A 62 9.42 -18.62 16.49
C LEU A 62 8.22 -19.00 15.61
N ALA A 63 7.09 -18.32 15.77
CA ALA A 63 5.92 -18.52 14.90
C ALA A 63 6.19 -18.04 13.47
N ARG A 64 6.87 -16.90 13.28
CA ARG A 64 7.32 -16.42 11.96
C ARG A 64 8.26 -17.43 11.31
N ASP A 65 9.26 -17.90 12.04
CA ASP A 65 10.27 -18.83 11.52
C ASP A 65 9.65 -20.19 11.19
N ALA A 66 8.71 -20.68 12.01
CA ALA A 66 7.95 -21.89 11.73
C ALA A 66 7.05 -21.75 10.49
N VAL A 67 6.36 -20.61 10.34
CA VAL A 67 5.53 -20.33 9.14
C VAL A 67 6.41 -20.28 7.89
N LEU A 68 7.57 -19.62 7.94
CA LEU A 68 8.51 -19.55 6.82
C LEU A 68 9.11 -20.91 6.49
N TRP A 69 9.44 -21.73 7.49
CA TRP A 69 10.00 -23.07 7.30
C TRP A 69 8.99 -24.08 6.74
N LEU A 70 7.70 -23.92 7.07
CA LEU A 70 6.60 -24.75 6.56
C LEU A 70 6.08 -24.32 5.18
N ARG A 71 6.51 -23.16 4.65
CA ARG A 71 6.05 -22.68 3.34
C ARG A 71 7.00 -23.08 2.22
N LYS A 72 6.46 -23.79 1.22
CA LYS A 72 7.19 -24.18 0.01
C LYS A 72 7.54 -22.95 -0.87
N PRO A 73 8.73 -22.92 -1.49
CA PRO A 73 9.23 -21.78 -2.26
C PRO A 73 8.32 -21.39 -3.42
N GLU A 74 7.56 -22.33 -3.99
CA GLU A 74 6.63 -22.05 -5.10
C GLU A 74 5.49 -21.08 -4.73
N ARG A 75 5.04 -21.07 -3.46
CA ARG A 75 3.96 -20.15 -3.01
C ARG A 75 4.47 -18.74 -2.69
N LEU A 76 5.79 -18.59 -2.49
CA LEU A 76 6.39 -17.29 -2.21
C LEU A 76 6.42 -16.41 -3.46
N MET A 77 6.61 -16.99 -4.64
CA MET A 77 6.63 -16.23 -5.91
C MET A 77 5.23 -15.72 -6.30
N ALA A 78 4.19 -16.51 -6.08
CA ALA A 78 2.80 -16.09 -6.33
C ALA A 78 2.36 -14.89 -5.47
N ASP A 79 2.88 -14.76 -4.24
CA ASP A 79 2.61 -13.60 -3.37
C ASP A 79 3.35 -12.32 -3.83
N PHE A 80 4.26 -12.42 -4.80
CA PHE A 80 4.97 -11.29 -5.41
C PHE A 80 4.46 -10.93 -6.82
N ASP A 81 3.64 -11.78 -7.45
CA ASP A 81 3.08 -11.51 -8.79
C ASP A 81 2.22 -10.23 -8.82
N TRP A 82 1.46 -9.93 -7.76
CA TRP A 82 0.69 -8.69 -7.68
C TRP A 82 1.56 -7.44 -7.43
N LEU A 83 2.80 -7.62 -6.97
CA LEU A 83 3.74 -6.54 -6.67
C LEU A 83 4.65 -6.23 -7.86
N TYR A 84 5.04 -7.24 -8.64
CA TYR A 84 5.90 -7.09 -9.83
C TYR A 84 5.13 -7.16 -11.16
N GLY A 85 3.90 -7.65 -11.16
CA GLY A 85 3.02 -7.68 -12.33
C GLY A 85 2.06 -6.50 -12.43
N TRP A 86 2.30 -5.43 -11.67
CA TRP A 86 1.50 -4.21 -11.77
C TRP A 86 1.99 -3.35 -12.94
N ASP A 87 1.16 -3.26 -13.96
CA ASP A 87 1.34 -2.38 -15.12
C ASP A 87 0.58 -1.06 -14.89
N ALA A 88 1.29 0.06 -15.06
CA ALA A 88 0.76 1.41 -14.83
C ALA A 88 0.15 2.03 -16.09
N GLU A 89 0.13 1.32 -17.22
CA GLU A 89 -0.34 1.83 -18.52
C GLU A 89 -1.75 1.39 -18.95
N THR A 90 -2.54 0.77 -18.07
CA THR A 90 -3.96 0.43 -18.36
C THR A 90 -4.96 1.14 -17.47
#